data_AF-A0A1H7EUS1-F1
#
_entry.id   AF-A0A1H7EUS1-F1
#
_cell.length_a   1.000
_cell.length_b   1.000
_cell.length_c   1.000
_cell.angle_alpha   90.00
_cell.angle_beta   90.00
_cell.angle_gamma   90.00
#
_symmetry.space_group_name_H-M   'P 1'
#
loop_
_entity.id
_entity.type
_entity.pdbx_description
1 polymer ?
#
loop_
_entity_poly.entity_id
_entity_poly.type
_entity_poly.pdbx_seq_one_letter_code
_entity_poly.pdbx_strand_id
1 'polypeptide(L)'
;MALPIEWVDDHLPALHATRAGGRRHDLILLTAVWMHLDAGEREVAMEAVAALLADGGQVVMSLRHGPVPQGRRMFSVSAEETTRLAERHGLVLRFLGEREDMLGRGDVTWSFLVLLRPGA
;
A
#
# COMPACT_ATOMS: atom_id res chain seq x y z
N MET A 1 -14.11 -20.79 15.78
CA MET A 1 -15.03 -19.88 15.07
C MET A 1 -14.19 -19.04 14.12
N ALA A 2 -14.53 -18.96 12.84
CA ALA A 2 -13.85 -18.05 11.93
C ALA A 2 -14.13 -16.60 12.37
N LEU A 3 -13.12 -15.72 12.30
CA LEU A 3 -13.32 -14.29 12.51
C LEU A 3 -14.33 -13.77 11.45
N PRO A 4 -15.26 -12.86 11.81
CA PRO A 4 -16.16 -12.27 10.84
C PRO A 4 -15.36 -11.41 9.85
N ILE A 5 -15.36 -11.80 8.57
CA ILE A 5 -14.77 -11.02 7.47
C ILE A 5 -15.89 -10.16 6.87
N GLU A 6 -15.68 -8.85 6.83
CA GLU A 6 -16.51 -7.92 6.06
C GLU A 6 -15.91 -7.77 4.66
N TRP A 7 -16.70 -8.06 3.63
CA TRP A 7 -16.34 -7.83 2.23
C TRP A 7 -17.00 -6.54 1.76
N VAL A 8 -16.22 -5.65 1.18
CA VAL A 8 -16.68 -4.35 0.65
C VAL A 8 -16.37 -4.31 -0.84
N ASP A 9 -17.37 -3.97 -1.66
CA ASP A 9 -17.19 -3.72 -3.10
C ASP A 9 -16.67 -2.29 -3.30
N ASP A 10 -15.35 -2.15 -3.35
CA ASP A 10 -14.65 -0.88 -3.48
C ASP A 10 -13.28 -1.11 -4.14
N HIS A 11 -12.63 -0.03 -4.56
CA HIS A 11 -11.37 -0.13 -5.27
C HIS A 11 -10.46 1.08 -5.05
N LEU A 12 -9.16 0.82 -5.14
CA LEU A 12 -8.18 1.87 -5.37
C LEU A 12 -8.37 2.46 -6.78
N PRO A 13 -8.01 3.73 -6.99
CA PRO A 13 -7.25 4.55 -6.05
C PRO A 13 -8.10 5.25 -4.98
N ALA A 14 -9.40 5.41 -5.18
CA ALA A 14 -10.17 6.34 -4.35
C ALA A 14 -10.73 5.75 -3.04
N LEU A 15 -11.01 4.44 -3.00
CA LEU A 15 -11.64 3.75 -1.87
C LEU A 15 -12.88 4.49 -1.35
N HIS A 16 -13.80 4.83 -2.28
CA HIS A 16 -14.91 5.73 -2.01
C HIS A 16 -15.86 5.19 -0.93
N ALA A 17 -16.27 3.92 -1.05
CA ALA A 17 -17.22 3.31 -0.12
C ALA A 17 -16.58 3.14 1.27
N THR A 18 -15.32 2.73 1.30
CA THR A 18 -14.55 2.52 2.53
C THR A 18 -14.34 3.83 3.29
N ARG A 19 -13.93 4.90 2.59
CA ARG A 19 -13.76 6.25 3.18
C ARG A 19 -15.09 6.81 3.66
N ALA A 20 -16.18 6.63 2.90
CA ALA A 20 -17.50 7.10 3.29
C ALA A 20 -18.02 6.42 4.58
N GLY A 21 -17.55 5.20 4.88
CA GLY A 21 -17.88 4.49 6.12
C GLY A 21 -17.31 5.13 7.39
N GLY A 22 -16.37 6.08 7.28
CA GLY A 22 -15.82 6.86 8.41
C GLY A 22 -14.98 6.07 9.42
N ARG A 23 -14.86 4.75 9.25
CA ARG A 23 -14.01 3.89 10.09
C ARG A 23 -12.55 4.16 9.75
N ARG A 24 -11.73 4.21 10.80
CA ARG A 24 -10.28 4.26 10.71
C ARG A 24 -9.69 2.95 11.20
N HIS A 25 -8.50 2.63 10.72
CA HIS A 25 -7.85 1.35 10.95
C HIS A 25 -6.48 1.56 11.60
N ASP A 26 -6.19 0.75 12.61
CA ASP A 26 -4.87 0.68 13.24
C ASP A 26 -3.84 0.00 12.32
N LEU A 27 -4.32 -0.86 11.41
CA LEU A 27 -3.49 -1.58 10.45
C LEU A 27 -4.19 -1.69 9.10
N ILE A 28 -3.49 -1.30 8.03
CA ILE A 28 -3.87 -1.56 6.64
C ILE A 28 -2.79 -2.44 6.01
N LEU A 29 -3.19 -3.53 5.35
CA LEU A 29 -2.28 -4.39 4.60
C LEU A 29 -2.50 -4.16 3.09
N LEU A 30 -1.45 -3.78 2.37
CA LEU A 30 -1.48 -3.54 0.94
C LEU A 30 -0.41 -4.40 0.25
N THR A 31 -0.77 -5.64 -0.05
CA THR A 31 0.16 -6.68 -0.50
C THR A 31 0.11 -6.84 -2.02
N ALA A 32 1.21 -6.55 -2.70
CA ALA A 32 1.33 -6.71 -4.16
C ALA A 32 0.24 -5.97 -4.97
N VAL A 33 -0.16 -4.79 -4.51
CA VAL A 33 -1.21 -3.96 -5.15
C VAL A 33 -0.63 -2.71 -5.80
N TRP A 34 0.35 -2.06 -5.16
CA TRP A 34 0.78 -0.69 -5.50
C TRP A 34 1.30 -0.52 -6.93
N MET A 35 1.97 -1.54 -7.46
CA MET A 35 2.49 -1.61 -8.82
C MET A 35 1.40 -1.70 -9.91
N HIS A 36 0.13 -1.82 -9.56
CA HIS A 36 -0.98 -1.78 -10.52
C HIS A 36 -1.51 -0.37 -10.78
N LEU A 37 -1.13 0.60 -9.95
CA LEU A 37 -1.55 2.00 -10.08
C LEU A 37 -0.48 2.78 -10.84
N ASP A 38 -0.89 3.63 -11.78
CA ASP A 38 0.00 4.63 -12.37
C ASP A 38 0.37 5.75 -11.38
N ALA A 39 1.23 6.68 -11.79
CA ALA A 39 1.72 7.73 -10.89
C ALA A 39 0.58 8.60 -10.31
N GLY A 40 -0.40 8.98 -11.13
CA GLY A 40 -1.53 9.80 -10.67
C GLY A 40 -2.50 9.01 -9.80
N GLU A 41 -2.76 7.76 -10.15
CA GLU A 41 -3.55 6.83 -9.33
C GLU A 41 -2.89 6.60 -7.96
N ARG A 42 -1.56 6.51 -7.89
CA ARG A 42 -0.84 6.40 -6.61
C ARG A 42 -1.02 7.62 -5.72
N GLU A 43 -1.04 8.84 -6.28
CA GLU A 43 -1.28 10.05 -5.50
C GLU A 43 -2.66 10.01 -4.82
N VAL A 44 -3.71 9.71 -5.60
CA VAL A 44 -5.08 9.57 -5.08
C VAL A 44 -5.17 8.43 -4.06
N ALA A 45 -4.48 7.31 -4.32
CA ALA A 45 -4.43 6.16 -3.43
C ALA A 45 -3.76 6.45 -2.09
N MET A 46 -2.65 7.19 -2.08
CA MET A 46 -1.97 7.52 -0.83
C MET A 46 -2.84 8.44 0.03
N GLU A 47 -3.52 9.42 -0.57
CA GLU A 47 -4.47 10.26 0.16
C GLU A 47 -5.57 9.41 0.81
N ALA A 48 -6.16 8.47 0.05
CA ALA A 48 -7.20 7.58 0.53
C ALA A 48 -6.71 6.68 1.67
N VAL A 49 -5.57 6.01 1.50
CA VAL A 49 -4.96 5.14 2.51
C VAL A 49 -4.61 5.93 3.78
N ALA A 50 -4.00 7.10 3.63
CA ALA A 50 -3.67 7.95 4.77
C ALA A 50 -4.94 8.35 5.53
N ALA A 51 -6.01 8.78 4.84
CA ALA A 51 -7.26 9.20 5.48
C ALA A 51 -7.94 8.07 6.28
N LEU A 52 -7.73 6.81 5.88
CA LEU A 52 -8.26 5.62 6.54
C LEU A 52 -7.43 5.15 7.75
N LEU A 53 -6.22 5.67 7.97
CA LEU A 53 -5.43 5.32 9.15
C LEU A 53 -5.92 6.03 10.41
N ALA A 54 -6.00 5.29 11.51
CA ALA A 54 -6.14 5.83 12.87
C ALA A 54 -4.82 6.47 13.32
N ASP A 55 -4.88 7.37 14.31
CA ASP A 55 -3.68 7.94 14.90
C ASP A 55 -2.83 6.84 15.55
N GLY A 56 -1.53 6.82 15.26
CA GLY A 56 -0.64 5.70 15.63
C GLY A 56 -0.77 4.45 14.73
N GLY A 57 -1.73 4.43 13.79
CA GLY A 57 -1.97 3.34 12.87
C GLY A 57 -0.94 3.26 11.74
N GLN A 58 -0.84 2.08 11.11
CA GLN A 58 0.19 1.78 10.12
C GLN A 58 -0.37 1.16 8.85
N VAL A 59 0.25 1.47 7.72
CA VAL A 59 0.09 0.68 6.48
C VAL A 59 1.38 -0.12 6.23
N VAL A 60 1.21 -1.43 6.01
CA VAL A 60 2.28 -2.34 5.62
C VAL A 60 2.11 -2.68 4.14
N MET A 61 3.13 -2.36 3.35
CA MET A 61 3.10 -2.49 1.89
C MET A 61 4.15 -3.47 1.41
N SER A 62 3.84 -4.26 0.38
CA SER A 62 4.84 -4.99 -0.41
C SER A 62 4.84 -4.50 -1.85
N LEU A 63 6.01 -4.07 -2.31
CA LEU A 63 6.26 -3.61 -3.67
C LEU A 63 7.03 -4.70 -4.42
N ARG A 64 6.50 -5.12 -5.57
CA ARG A 64 7.11 -6.11 -6.46
C ARG A 64 7.94 -5.38 -7.51
N HIS A 65 9.17 -5.82 -7.67
CA HIS A 65 10.09 -5.39 -8.70
C HIS A 65 10.35 -6.52 -9.70
N GLY A 66 10.90 -6.18 -10.86
CA GLY A 66 11.17 -7.12 -11.93
C GLY A 66 10.16 -7.06 -13.08
N PRO A 67 10.27 -7.96 -14.06
CA PRO A 67 9.51 -7.87 -15.30
C PRO A 67 8.01 -8.01 -15.06
N VAL A 68 7.24 -7.33 -15.91
CA VAL A 68 5.78 -7.41 -15.92
C VAL A 68 5.37 -8.73 -16.55
N PRO A 69 4.58 -9.59 -15.87
CA PRO A 69 4.10 -10.82 -16.46
C PRO A 69 3.27 -10.55 -17.72
N GLN A 70 3.34 -11.43 -18.71
CA GLN A 70 2.55 -11.31 -19.94
C GLN A 70 1.06 -11.15 -19.62
N GLY A 71 0.40 -10.20 -20.31
CA GLY A 71 -1.03 -9.92 -20.13
C GLY A 71 -1.39 -9.15 -18.86
N ARG A 72 -0.40 -8.74 -18.05
CA ARG A 72 -0.64 -7.86 -16.90
C ARG A 72 -0.19 -6.43 -17.20
N ARG A 73 -0.87 -5.47 -16.58
CA ARG A 73 -0.44 -4.08 -16.50
C ARG A 73 0.17 -3.83 -15.12
N MET A 74 1.41 -3.40 -15.12
CA MET A 74 2.14 -3.00 -13.92
C MET A 74 3.07 -1.83 -14.26
N PHE A 75 3.32 -0.99 -13.27
CA PHE A 75 4.22 0.14 -13.33
C PHE A 75 5.44 -0.09 -12.45
N SER A 76 6.57 0.49 -12.86
CA SER A 76 7.72 0.61 -11.98
C SER A 76 7.34 1.51 -10.81
N VAL A 77 7.62 1.02 -9.60
CA VAL A 77 7.41 1.74 -8.34
C VAL A 77 8.67 1.61 -7.50
N SER A 78 8.95 2.59 -6.64
CA SER A 78 10.07 2.51 -5.72
C SER A 78 9.64 2.76 -4.28
N ALA A 79 10.41 2.22 -3.33
CA ALA A 79 10.24 2.52 -1.93
C ALA A 79 10.43 4.02 -1.65
N GLU A 80 11.36 4.65 -2.36
CA GLU A 80 11.66 6.09 -2.23
C GLU A 80 10.48 6.96 -2.69
N GLU A 81 9.95 6.73 -3.90
CA GLU A 81 8.78 7.46 -4.42
C GLU A 81 7.58 7.28 -3.50
N THR A 82 7.32 6.02 -3.09
CA THR A 82 6.21 5.68 -2.19
C THR A 82 6.34 6.37 -0.84
N THR A 83 7.56 6.42 -0.29
CA THR A 83 7.85 7.12 0.98
C THR A 83 7.62 8.62 0.85
N ARG A 84 8.20 9.26 -0.18
CA ARG A 84 8.02 10.71 -0.40
C ARG A 84 6.56 11.07 -0.60
N LEU A 85 5.77 10.20 -1.24
CA LEU A 85 4.35 10.38 -1.41
C LEU A 85 3.62 10.27 -0.06
N ALA A 86 3.93 9.26 0.75
CA ALA A 86 3.38 9.09 2.09
C ALA A 86 3.67 10.29 3.02
N GLU A 87 4.88 10.84 2.96
CA GLU A 87 5.32 12.00 3.74
C GLU A 87 4.48 13.25 3.43
N ARG A 88 4.06 13.45 2.17
CA ARG A 88 3.14 14.55 1.79
C ARG A 88 1.78 14.46 2.50
N HIS A 89 1.40 13.28 2.97
CA HIS A 89 0.16 13.03 3.72
C HIS A 89 0.39 12.85 5.23
N GLY A 90 1.56 13.25 5.74
CA GLY A 90 1.90 13.22 7.16
C GLY A 90 2.20 11.82 7.71
N LEU A 91 2.43 10.84 6.83
CA LEU A 91 2.92 9.52 7.24
C LEU A 91 4.45 9.53 7.31
N VAL A 92 5.02 8.71 8.18
CA VAL A 92 6.47 8.57 8.33
C VAL A 92 6.90 7.15 8.03
N LEU A 93 8.02 6.99 7.32
CA LEU A 93 8.62 5.68 7.11
C LEU A 93 9.15 5.13 8.44
N ARG A 94 8.55 4.04 8.91
CA ARG A 94 8.94 3.37 10.15
C ARG A 94 9.88 2.19 9.91
N PHE A 95 9.75 1.54 8.77
CA PHE A 95 10.57 0.41 8.34
C PHE A 95 10.64 0.32 6.82
N LEU A 96 11.83 0.00 6.33
CA LEU A 96 12.09 -0.42 4.95
C LEU A 96 12.96 -1.66 4.99
N GLY A 97 12.54 -2.71 4.28
CA GLY A 97 13.31 -3.92 4.08
C GLY A 97 13.20 -4.40 2.65
N GLU A 98 14.18 -5.17 2.20
CA GLU A 98 14.18 -5.78 0.88
C GLU A 98 14.35 -7.29 1.00
N ARG A 99 13.81 -8.02 0.03
CA ARG A 99 13.91 -9.47 -0.02
C ARG A 99 13.87 -9.97 -1.46
N GLU A 100 14.59 -11.06 -1.70
CA GLU A 100 14.40 -11.87 -2.90
C GLU A 100 12.99 -12.49 -2.95
N ASP A 101 12.57 -12.90 -4.14
CA ASP A 101 11.27 -13.54 -4.32
C ASP A 101 11.13 -14.84 -3.52
N MET A 102 9.99 -14.98 -2.83
CA MET A 102 9.71 -16.14 -1.99
C MET A 102 9.34 -17.40 -2.79
N LEU A 103 9.10 -17.29 -4.10
CA LEU A 103 8.72 -18.38 -4.98
C LEU A 103 9.88 -18.83 -5.90
N GLY A 104 11.10 -18.35 -5.64
CA GLY A 104 12.30 -18.77 -6.37
C GLY A 104 12.48 -18.14 -7.75
N ARG A 105 11.76 -17.05 -8.07
CA ARG A 105 11.97 -16.30 -9.31
C ARG A 105 13.15 -15.34 -9.14
N GLY A 106 14.28 -15.65 -9.78
CA GLY A 106 15.51 -14.86 -9.64
C GLY A 106 15.47 -13.46 -10.24
N ASP A 107 14.45 -13.13 -11.03
CA ASP A 107 14.23 -11.82 -11.66
C ASP A 107 13.20 -10.96 -10.91
N VAL A 108 12.69 -11.43 -9.79
CA VAL A 108 11.73 -10.72 -8.95
C VAL A 108 12.34 -10.44 -7.58
N THR A 109 12.20 -9.19 -7.13
CA THR A 109 12.56 -8.79 -5.76
C THR A 109 11.43 -7.97 -5.16
N TRP A 110 11.49 -7.77 -3.86
CA TRP A 110 10.44 -7.11 -3.10
C TRP A 110 11.02 -6.05 -2.17
N SER A 111 10.37 -4.89 -2.09
CA SER A 111 10.53 -3.97 -0.97
C SER A 111 9.31 -4.08 -0.05
N PHE A 112 9.54 -4.02 1.25
CA PHE A 112 8.52 -3.99 2.29
C PHE A 112 8.63 -2.67 3.04
N LEU A 113 7.53 -1.93 3.10
CA LEU A 113 7.45 -0.64 3.79
C LEU A 113 6.46 -0.73 4.93
N VAL A 114 6.79 -0.10 6.05
CA VAL A 114 5.81 0.27 7.08
C VAL A 114 5.76 1.78 7.16
N LEU A 115 4.61 2.35 6.83
CA LEU A 115 4.35 3.78 6.94
C LEU A 115 3.41 4.00 8.13
N LEU A 116 3.82 4.86 9.05
CA LEU A 116 3.12 5.14 10.30
C LEU A 116 2.43 6.50 10.21
N ARG A 117 1.17 6.57 10.63
CA ARG A 117 0.54 7.84 11.03
C ARG A 117 1.00 8.14 12.45
N PRO A 118 1.75 9.23 12.70
CA PRO A 118 2.13 9.61 14.06
C PRO A 118 0.90 9.75 14.96
N GLY A 119 1.03 9.37 16.23
CA GLY A 119 0.01 9.67 17.24
C GLY A 119 -0.03 11.16 17.54
N ALA A 120 -1.20 11.66 17.94
CA ALA A 120 -1.35 12.99 18.51
C ALA A 120 -0.66 13.09 19.88
#